data_AF-A0A939HSQ7-F1
#
_entry.id   AF-A0A939HSQ7-F1
#
_cell.length_a   1.000
_cell.length_b   1.000
_cell.length_c   1.000
_cell.angle_alpha   90.00
_cell.angle_beta   90.00
_cell.angle_gamma   90.00
#
_symmetry.space_group_name_H-M   'P 1'
#
loop_
_entity.id
_entity.type
_entity.pdbx_description
1 polymer ?
#
loop_
_entity_poly.entity_id
_entity_poly.type
_entity_poly.pdbx_seq_one_letter_code
_entity_poly.pdbx_strand_id
1 'polypeptide(L)'
;MQDIKEVVAQAAQHLTGQEDFPGAASWYIGSKVVKADIIEFLQDAATRFPQVKVSSKDSKDWLIATLLEHPQLWDSFFQRFNQALALHPPDVEYILQCSRTERKRWESEGKLPVVGSDSVRKHGQDLVFSLFDFRAIARLSPEEIAAWRKTHALLLKRSRKIGAYKAKETKVKHNRARLEFGLTWQELCEQWEIRDAAAAPVLKLAYWCVWVSRWAKEYQIRAHRARKYADQYRAKSREYYQLKHEIVRVLVRSPYAQLSFYRPDRPHKIIWDDLDFDDEYDEPDRFYDRLREPVRQIKDYYSLYYLSVASDRIADVRFSFHTPYPIGKKFLPVPNSLPQVKHSEQEGIFRFGRVLFDKEKITHGEKMTCKQAEFYLDLLQHKYAAIDKLN
;
A
#
# COMPACT_ATOMS: atom_id res chain seq x y z
N MET A 1 11.78 44.07 27.11
CA MET A 1 11.66 42.78 27.81
C MET A 1 12.68 41.88 27.19
N GLN A 2 13.78 41.65 27.88
CA GLN A 2 14.80 40.71 27.42
C GLN A 2 14.27 39.30 27.65
N ASP A 3 14.23 38.48 26.61
CA ASP A 3 13.81 37.08 26.70
C ASP A 3 15.04 36.17 26.67
N ILE A 4 14.93 34.96 27.23
CA ILE A 4 16.01 33.98 27.20
C ILE A 4 16.43 33.61 25.78
N LYS A 5 15.54 33.83 24.81
CA LYS A 5 15.82 33.80 23.37
C LYS A 5 16.99 34.71 22.98
N GLU A 6 17.15 35.87 23.61
CA GLU A 6 18.27 36.79 23.37
C GLU A 6 19.60 36.19 23.83
N VAL A 7 19.61 35.47 24.96
CA VAL A 7 20.79 34.72 25.41
C VAL A 7 21.18 33.66 24.39
N VAL A 8 20.20 32.91 23.87
CA VAL A 8 20.46 31.89 22.84
C VAL A 8 20.93 32.53 21.53
N ALA A 9 20.36 33.68 21.14
CA ALA A 9 20.79 34.44 19.96
C ALA A 9 22.26 34.88 20.08
N GLN A 10 22.62 35.55 21.18
CA GLN A 10 23.99 36.05 21.38
C GLN A 10 24.99 34.91 21.56
N ALA A 11 24.60 33.83 22.23
CA ALA A 11 25.41 32.62 22.29
C ALA A 11 25.60 32.00 20.89
N ALA A 12 24.59 32.01 20.01
CA ALA A 12 24.72 31.58 18.63
C ALA A 12 25.73 32.45 17.87
N GLN A 13 25.60 33.77 17.97
CA GLN A 13 26.50 34.73 17.32
C GLN A 13 27.95 34.52 17.79
N HIS A 14 28.16 34.30 19.09
CA HIS A 14 29.49 34.02 19.62
C HIS A 14 30.06 32.67 19.19
N LEU A 15 29.23 31.62 19.15
CA LEU A 15 29.66 30.29 18.72
C LEU A 15 29.97 30.22 17.22
N THR A 16 29.28 31.02 16.41
CA THR A 16 29.38 30.98 14.94
C THR A 16 30.22 32.11 14.36
N GLY A 17 30.44 33.19 15.10
CA GLY A 17 31.04 34.43 14.61
C GLY A 17 30.14 35.20 13.62
N GLN A 18 28.88 34.81 13.43
CA GLN A 18 27.94 35.48 12.53
C GLN A 18 27.17 36.57 13.28
N GLU A 19 27.13 37.79 12.73
CA GLU A 19 26.39 38.90 13.34
C GLU A 19 24.86 38.69 13.33
N ASP A 20 24.34 37.88 12.42
CA ASP A 20 22.88 37.68 12.26
C ASP A 20 22.56 36.18 12.16
N PHE A 21 22.52 35.51 13.32
CA PHE A 21 22.12 34.10 13.38
C PHE A 21 20.59 34.01 13.26
N PRO A 22 20.05 33.29 12.26
CA PRO A 22 18.68 33.46 11.85
C PRO A 22 17.65 33.10 12.93
N GLY A 23 16.87 34.10 13.36
CA GLY A 23 15.51 33.90 13.87
C GLY A 23 15.35 33.49 15.33
N ALA A 24 16.21 33.91 16.26
CA ALA A 24 16.02 33.60 17.68
C ALA A 24 14.62 33.96 18.24
N ALA A 25 13.96 34.98 17.66
CA ALA A 25 12.61 35.37 18.02
C ALA A 25 11.53 34.31 17.67
N SER A 26 11.70 33.55 16.59
CA SER A 26 10.73 32.56 16.10
C SER A 26 10.91 31.16 16.70
N TRP A 27 12.02 30.92 17.40
CA TRP A 27 12.32 29.62 17.97
C TRP A 27 11.35 29.26 19.09
N TYR A 28 11.00 27.97 19.16
CA TYR A 28 10.29 27.37 20.29
C TYR A 28 11.24 27.15 21.49
N ILE A 29 12.21 28.03 21.66
CA ILE A 29 13.20 27.98 22.73
C ILE A 29 12.76 28.92 23.85
N GLY A 30 12.82 28.44 25.10
CA GLY A 30 12.81 29.33 26.26
C GLY A 30 11.52 29.39 27.08
N SER A 31 10.44 28.71 26.69
CA SER A 31 9.24 28.65 27.54
C SER A 31 9.40 27.79 28.79
N LYS A 32 10.42 26.93 28.83
CA LYS A 32 10.63 25.95 29.91
C LYS A 32 11.64 26.37 30.98
N VAL A 33 12.49 27.37 30.72
CA VAL A 33 13.44 27.90 31.74
C VAL A 33 12.78 29.06 32.45
N VAL A 34 12.40 28.85 33.72
CA VAL A 34 11.71 29.87 34.53
C VAL A 34 12.69 30.72 35.32
N LYS A 35 12.21 31.85 35.85
CA LYS A 35 13.02 32.78 36.67
C LYS A 35 13.76 32.07 37.80
N ALA A 36 13.10 31.12 38.46
CA ALA A 36 13.68 30.36 39.57
C ALA A 36 14.91 29.56 39.13
N ASP A 37 14.84 28.89 37.97
CA ASP A 37 15.95 28.11 37.42
C ASP A 37 17.18 28.98 37.12
N ILE A 38 16.96 30.20 36.60
CA ILE A 38 18.03 31.15 36.28
C ILE A 38 18.68 31.65 37.58
N ILE A 39 17.89 31.95 38.61
CA ILE A 39 18.41 32.36 39.92
C ILE A 39 19.27 31.24 40.52
N GLU A 40 18.75 30.02 40.54
CA GLU A 40 19.47 28.87 41.08
C GLU A 40 20.80 28.65 40.37
N PHE A 41 20.78 28.69 39.02
CA PHE A 41 22.00 28.58 38.22
C PHE A 41 23.01 29.69 38.55
N LEU A 42 22.59 30.95 38.62
CA LEU A 42 23.49 32.06 38.87
C LEU A 42 24.02 32.08 40.31
N GLN A 43 23.23 31.63 41.29
CA GLN A 43 23.67 31.45 42.68
C GLN A 43 24.76 30.37 42.79
N ASP A 44 24.57 29.24 42.10
CA ASP A 44 25.61 28.21 42.00
C ASP A 44 26.86 28.76 41.30
N ALA A 45 26.68 29.53 40.22
CA ALA A 45 27.78 30.15 39.49
C ALA A 45 28.54 31.20 40.32
N ALA A 46 27.86 31.93 41.21
CA ALA A 46 28.47 32.95 42.08
C ALA A 46 29.56 32.37 43.00
N THR A 47 29.49 31.08 43.33
CA THR A 47 30.56 30.39 44.08
C THR A 47 31.88 30.33 43.31
N ARG A 48 31.81 30.31 41.97
CA ARG A 48 32.96 30.24 41.05
C ARG A 48 33.30 31.61 40.43
N PHE A 49 32.33 32.51 40.39
CA PHE A 49 32.44 33.83 39.79
C PHE A 49 31.89 34.89 40.76
N PRO A 50 32.70 35.39 41.72
CA PRO A 50 32.27 36.30 42.79
C PRO A 50 31.68 37.64 42.30
N GLN A 51 31.95 38.00 41.06
CA GLN A 51 31.39 39.17 40.37
C GLN A 51 29.89 39.04 40.07
N VAL A 52 29.34 37.81 40.08
CA VAL A 52 27.92 37.53 39.85
C VAL A 52 27.18 37.59 41.19
N LYS A 53 26.42 38.66 41.44
CA LYS A 53 25.63 38.82 42.67
C LYS A 53 24.15 38.78 42.34
N VAL A 54 23.44 37.75 42.77
CA VAL A 54 22.02 37.56 42.43
C VAL A 54 21.14 37.53 43.68
N SER A 55 20.00 38.21 43.59
CA SER A 55 18.94 38.28 44.59
C SER A 55 17.65 37.68 44.05
N SER A 56 16.85 37.08 44.94
CA SER A 56 15.51 36.58 44.58
C SER A 56 14.54 37.67 44.13
N LYS A 57 14.84 38.93 44.46
CA LYS A 57 14.06 40.11 44.07
C LYS A 57 14.36 40.61 42.66
N ASP A 58 15.44 40.17 42.03
CA ASP A 58 15.85 40.67 40.71
C ASP A 58 14.83 40.30 39.63
N SER A 59 14.65 41.15 38.62
CA SER A 59 13.72 40.88 37.53
C SER A 59 14.28 39.81 36.58
N LYS A 60 13.41 39.12 35.83
CA LYS A 60 13.86 38.15 34.80
C LYS A 60 14.78 38.82 33.77
N ASP A 61 14.43 40.02 33.34
CA ASP A 61 15.22 40.84 32.41
C ASP A 61 16.63 41.11 32.96
N TRP A 62 16.75 41.48 34.24
CA TRP A 62 18.06 41.72 34.85
C TRP A 62 18.92 40.45 34.89
N LEU A 63 18.33 39.31 35.27
CA LEU A 63 19.02 38.01 35.28
C LEU A 63 19.52 37.61 33.90
N ILE A 64 18.73 37.90 32.86
CA ILE A 64 19.11 37.68 31.47
C ILE A 64 20.26 38.61 31.07
N ALA A 65 20.20 39.89 31.41
CA ALA A 65 21.31 40.83 31.18
C ALA A 65 22.62 40.33 31.83
N THR A 66 22.56 39.84 33.07
CA THR A 66 23.73 39.27 33.75
C THR A 66 24.31 38.05 33.03
N LEU A 67 23.47 37.17 32.46
CA LEU A 67 23.94 36.07 31.63
C LEU A 67 24.61 36.55 30.34
N LEU A 68 24.12 37.63 29.73
CA LEU A 68 24.69 38.22 28.53
C LEU A 68 26.05 38.87 28.80
N GLU A 69 26.22 39.53 29.94
CA GLU A 69 27.47 40.18 30.37
C GLU A 69 28.59 39.20 30.77
N HIS A 70 28.27 37.90 30.91
CA HIS A 70 29.21 36.87 31.34
C HIS A 70 29.24 35.65 30.41
N PRO A 71 29.79 35.77 29.18
CA PRO A 71 29.87 34.69 28.21
C PRO A 71 30.54 33.39 28.71
N GLN A 72 31.47 33.51 29.67
CA GLN A 72 32.13 32.36 30.31
C GLN A 72 31.16 31.42 31.05
N LEU A 73 29.93 31.86 31.35
CA LEU A 73 28.91 31.03 31.98
C LEU A 73 28.13 30.18 30.99
N TRP A 74 28.13 30.53 29.70
CA TRP A 74 27.23 29.96 28.70
C TRP A 74 27.39 28.44 28.56
N ASP A 75 28.61 27.91 28.52
CA ASP A 75 28.81 26.47 28.36
C ASP A 75 28.14 25.67 29.49
N SER A 76 28.29 26.13 30.73
CA SER A 76 27.65 25.50 31.90
C SER A 76 26.14 25.71 31.92
N PHE A 77 25.67 26.87 31.46
CA PHE A 77 24.24 27.18 31.34
C PHE A 77 23.55 26.27 30.32
N PHE A 78 24.07 26.19 29.10
CA PHE A 78 23.53 25.32 28.05
C PHE A 78 23.67 23.84 28.37
N GLN A 79 24.68 23.44 29.13
CA GLN A 79 24.78 22.06 29.59
C GLN A 79 23.71 21.74 30.64
N ARG A 80 23.45 22.63 31.60
CA ARG A 80 22.42 22.43 32.64
C ARG A 80 21.01 22.41 32.06
N PHE A 81 20.74 23.28 31.09
CA PHE A 81 19.41 23.44 30.48
C PHE A 81 19.34 22.84 29.06
N ASN A 82 20.10 21.80 28.78
CA ASN A 82 20.28 21.24 27.43
C ASN A 82 18.96 20.86 26.73
N GLN A 83 18.02 20.24 27.43
CA GLN A 83 16.73 19.82 26.90
C GLN A 83 15.72 20.99 26.84
N ALA A 84 15.79 21.91 27.80
CA ALA A 84 14.92 23.08 27.87
C ALA A 84 15.27 24.14 26.81
N LEU A 85 16.54 24.17 26.37
CA LEU A 85 17.07 25.01 25.31
C LEU A 85 17.30 24.24 24.00
N ALA A 86 16.81 23.00 23.91
CA ALA A 86 16.94 22.19 22.71
C ALA A 86 16.10 22.74 21.56
N LEU A 87 16.58 22.53 20.34
CA LEU A 87 15.88 22.93 19.13
C LEU A 87 14.76 21.94 18.78
N HIS A 88 13.58 22.47 18.45
CA HIS A 88 12.51 21.68 17.87
C HIS A 88 12.81 21.38 16.39
N PRO A 89 12.21 20.31 15.80
CA PRO A 89 12.44 19.96 14.40
C PRO A 89 12.28 21.11 13.38
N PRO A 90 11.26 22.00 13.47
CA PRO A 90 11.14 23.13 12.55
C PRO A 90 12.28 24.15 12.70
N ASP A 91 12.80 24.35 13.91
CA ASP A 91 13.91 25.27 14.16
C ASP A 91 15.19 24.74 13.51
N VAL A 92 15.43 23.43 13.58
CA VAL A 92 16.55 22.78 12.88
C VAL A 92 16.41 22.88 11.37
N GLU A 93 15.20 22.65 10.83
CA GLU A 93 14.91 22.77 9.40
C GLU A 93 15.19 24.20 8.90
N TYR A 94 14.84 25.20 9.71
CA TYR A 94 15.07 26.60 9.43
C TYR A 94 16.56 26.99 9.54
N ILE A 95 17.23 26.66 10.64
CA ILE A 95 18.65 27.00 10.86
C ILE A 95 19.54 26.36 9.79
N LEU A 96 19.34 25.07 9.50
CA LEU A 96 20.15 24.34 8.53
C LEU A 96 19.68 24.51 7.07
N GLN A 97 18.62 25.31 6.85
CA GLN A 97 17.98 25.50 5.54
C GLN A 97 17.78 24.16 4.82
N CYS A 98 17.17 23.20 5.51
CA CYS A 98 17.01 21.84 5.05
C CYS A 98 15.54 21.40 5.08
N SER A 99 15.18 20.44 4.21
CA SER A 99 13.84 19.89 4.23
C SER A 99 13.62 18.92 5.40
N ARG A 100 12.36 18.73 5.80
CA ARG A 100 11.96 17.70 6.78
C ARG A 100 12.54 16.30 6.47
N THR A 101 12.62 15.94 5.19
CA THR A 101 13.18 14.66 4.75
C THR A 101 14.69 14.60 4.96
N GLU A 102 15.41 15.69 4.67
CA GLU A 102 16.84 15.77 4.95
C GLU A 102 17.13 15.71 6.45
N ARG A 103 16.40 16.48 7.27
CA ARG A 103 16.53 16.45 8.73
C ARG A 103 16.34 15.04 9.27
N LYS A 104 15.24 14.36 8.93
CA LYS A 104 14.97 12.98 9.36
C LYS A 104 16.06 12.00 8.94
N ARG A 105 16.61 12.18 7.74
CA ARG A 105 17.73 11.36 7.25
C ARG A 105 18.99 11.62 8.06
N TRP A 106 19.35 12.88 8.30
CA TRP A 106 20.53 13.23 9.09
C TRP A 106 20.40 12.78 10.54
N GLU A 107 19.20 12.85 11.11
CA GLU A 107 18.85 12.26 12.41
C GLU A 107 19.10 10.74 12.41
N SER A 108 18.58 10.00 11.41
CA SER A 108 18.79 8.55 11.33
C SER A 108 20.25 8.14 11.04
N GLU A 109 21.00 9.03 10.39
CA GLU A 109 22.44 8.86 10.11
C GLU A 109 23.32 9.26 11.32
N GLY A 110 22.71 9.73 12.43
CA GLY A 110 23.43 10.16 13.64
C GLY A 110 24.21 11.47 13.48
N LYS A 111 23.91 12.25 12.45
CA LYS A 111 24.58 13.52 12.14
C LYS A 111 24.02 14.70 12.93
N LEU A 112 22.76 14.60 13.34
CA LEU A 112 22.12 15.57 14.23
C LEU A 112 22.05 14.97 15.63
N PRO A 113 22.73 15.55 16.63
CA PRO A 113 22.71 15.04 17.99
C PRO A 113 21.36 15.30 18.65
N VAL A 114 20.73 14.21 19.09
CA VAL A 114 19.45 14.22 19.79
C VAL A 114 19.71 14.28 21.29
N VAL A 115 19.12 15.25 21.99
CA VAL A 115 19.27 15.46 23.44
C VAL A 115 18.07 14.96 24.24
N GLY A 116 16.94 14.73 23.57
CA GLY A 116 15.73 14.24 24.21
C GLY A 116 14.60 14.07 23.20
N SER A 117 13.40 13.84 23.72
CA SER A 117 12.18 13.82 22.93
C SER A 117 11.10 14.64 23.62
N ASP A 118 10.14 15.11 22.82
CA ASP A 118 8.92 15.75 23.28
C ASP A 118 7.75 15.20 22.45
N SER A 119 6.52 15.49 22.86
CA SER A 119 5.33 14.97 22.19
C SER A 119 4.26 16.04 22.02
N VAL A 120 3.54 15.96 20.91
CA VAL A 120 2.37 16.82 20.66
C VAL A 120 1.17 15.95 20.32
N ARG A 121 0.03 16.23 20.97
CA ARG A 121 -1.20 15.51 20.69
C ARG A 121 -1.88 16.08 19.46
N LYS A 122 -2.06 15.25 18.42
CA LYS A 122 -2.71 15.63 17.17
C LYS A 122 -3.68 14.54 16.71
N HIS A 123 -4.94 14.91 16.48
CA HIS A 123 -6.02 13.99 16.08
C HIS A 123 -6.16 12.76 17.01
N GLY A 124 -6.05 12.97 18.31
CA GLY A 124 -6.15 11.89 19.30
C GLY A 124 -4.91 11.00 19.43
N GLN A 125 -3.86 11.23 18.64
CA GLN A 125 -2.59 10.51 18.71
C GLN A 125 -1.46 11.40 19.26
N ASP A 126 -0.60 10.81 20.09
CA ASP A 126 0.60 11.49 20.57
C ASP A 126 1.73 11.32 19.55
N LEU A 127 2.15 12.43 18.96
CA LEU A 127 3.25 12.49 18.00
C LEU A 127 4.53 12.82 18.74
N VAL A 128 5.37 11.81 18.97
CA VAL A 128 6.70 11.97 19.57
C VAL A 128 7.69 12.48 18.52
N PHE A 129 8.52 13.44 18.90
CA PHE A 129 9.58 13.98 18.06
C PHE A 129 10.85 14.24 18.86
N SER A 130 11.99 14.19 18.17
CA SER A 130 13.32 14.40 18.76
C SER A 130 13.61 15.88 18.96
N LEU A 131 14.29 16.18 20.06
CA LEU A 131 14.87 17.48 20.41
C LEU A 131 16.37 17.46 20.13
N PHE A 132 16.91 18.55 19.58
CA PHE A 132 18.29 18.57 19.10
C PHE A 132 19.18 19.55 19.89
N ASP A 133 20.46 19.22 20.04
CA ASP A 133 21.41 20.12 20.71
C ASP A 133 21.62 21.39 19.88
N PHE A 134 21.22 22.52 20.44
CA PHE A 134 21.42 23.84 19.86
C PHE A 134 22.90 24.13 19.54
N ARG A 135 23.82 23.86 20.47
CA ARG A 135 25.24 24.21 20.31
C ARG A 135 25.88 23.41 19.19
N ALA A 136 25.55 22.13 19.13
CA ALA A 136 26.08 21.26 18.10
C ALA A 136 25.56 21.67 16.71
N ILE A 137 24.28 22.04 16.60
CA ILE A 137 23.69 22.52 15.35
C ILE A 137 24.28 23.87 14.94
N ALA A 138 24.44 24.80 15.88
CA ALA A 138 25.03 26.12 15.60
C ALA A 138 26.47 26.01 15.09
N ARG A 139 27.24 25.02 15.56
CA ARG A 139 28.62 24.76 15.12
C ARG A 139 28.73 24.10 13.74
N LEU A 140 27.63 23.62 13.15
CA LEU A 140 27.69 22.98 11.84
C LEU A 140 28.04 23.98 10.75
N SER A 141 29.10 23.68 10.00
CA SER A 141 29.55 24.56 8.92
C SER A 141 28.71 24.33 7.65
N PRO A 142 28.53 25.37 6.80
CA PRO A 142 27.91 25.21 5.48
C PRO A 142 28.61 24.14 4.62
N GLU A 143 29.94 24.01 4.75
CA GLU A 143 30.75 23.01 4.05
C GLU A 143 30.44 21.59 4.53
N GLU A 144 30.23 21.36 5.82
CA GLU A 144 29.83 20.06 6.36
C GLU A 144 28.46 19.65 5.83
N ILE A 145 27.49 20.57 5.85
CA ILE A 145 26.15 20.34 5.30
C ILE A 145 26.23 20.05 3.79
N ALA A 146 27.04 20.81 3.05
CA ALA A 146 27.27 20.58 1.63
C ALA A 146 27.92 19.21 1.37
N ALA A 147 28.87 18.79 2.20
CA ALA A 147 29.49 17.47 2.13
C ALA A 147 28.48 16.34 2.38
N TRP A 148 27.57 16.51 3.35
CA TRP A 148 26.49 15.55 3.61
C TRP A 148 25.55 15.42 2.41
N ARG A 149 25.14 16.55 1.81
CA ARG A 149 24.29 16.57 0.61
C ARG A 149 25.00 15.92 -0.59
N LYS A 150 26.29 16.21 -0.79
CA LYS A 150 27.12 15.62 -1.85
C LYS A 150 27.21 14.11 -1.70
N THR A 151 27.50 13.61 -0.50
CA THR A 151 27.54 12.17 -0.19
C THR A 151 26.20 11.50 -0.47
N HIS A 152 25.09 12.11 -0.03
CA HIS A 152 23.76 11.58 -0.33
C HIS A 152 23.45 11.54 -1.83
N ALA A 153 23.82 12.60 -2.58
CA ALA A 153 23.63 12.63 -4.02
C ALA A 153 24.42 11.52 -4.74
N LEU A 154 25.64 11.20 -4.28
CA LEU A 154 26.42 10.07 -4.79
C LEU A 154 25.75 8.72 -4.48
N LEU A 155 25.23 8.54 -3.27
CA LEU A 155 24.46 7.35 -2.89
C LEU A 155 23.20 7.17 -3.73
N LEU A 156 22.46 8.26 -4.00
CA LEU A 156 21.30 8.22 -4.89
C LEU A 156 21.69 7.84 -6.32
N LYS A 157 22.78 8.41 -6.86
CA LYS A 157 23.30 8.04 -8.19
C LYS A 157 23.66 6.55 -8.24
N ARG A 158 24.33 6.02 -7.22
CA ARG A 158 24.67 4.59 -7.12
C ARG A 158 23.42 3.73 -7.03
N SER A 159 22.47 4.09 -6.18
CA SER A 159 21.21 3.36 -5.99
C SER A 159 20.37 3.33 -7.26
N ARG A 160 20.30 4.45 -8.00
CA ARG A 160 19.65 4.52 -9.31
C ARG A 160 20.32 3.59 -10.34
N LYS A 161 21.66 3.55 -10.38
CA LYS A 161 22.40 2.61 -11.26
C LYS A 161 22.11 1.15 -10.90
N ILE A 162 22.12 0.81 -9.61
CA ILE A 162 21.79 -0.55 -9.14
C ILE A 162 20.33 -0.90 -9.48
N GLY A 163 19.40 0.02 -9.25
CA GLY A 163 17.99 -0.16 -9.60
C GLY A 163 17.79 -0.38 -11.11
N ALA A 164 18.47 0.40 -11.95
CA ALA A 164 18.43 0.22 -13.40
C ALA A 164 19.01 -1.15 -13.83
N TYR A 165 20.10 -1.59 -13.21
CA TYR A 165 20.68 -2.91 -13.46
C TYR A 165 19.71 -4.04 -13.07
N LYS A 166 19.15 -4.00 -11.86
CA LYS A 166 18.16 -4.99 -11.40
C LYS A 166 16.90 -5.00 -12.27
N ALA A 167 16.43 -3.83 -12.72
CA ALA A 167 15.30 -3.74 -13.63
C ALA A 167 15.61 -4.38 -15.00
N LYS A 168 16.82 -4.17 -15.53
CA LYS A 168 17.30 -4.83 -16.76
C LYS A 168 17.33 -6.35 -16.59
N GLU A 169 17.92 -6.84 -15.50
CA GLU A 169 17.98 -8.27 -15.20
C GLU A 169 16.59 -8.90 -15.07
N THR A 170 15.69 -8.23 -14.35
CA THR A 170 14.29 -8.66 -14.17
C THR A 170 13.56 -8.71 -15.52
N LYS A 171 13.77 -7.71 -16.38
CA LYS A 171 13.20 -7.69 -17.74
C LYS A 171 13.67 -8.88 -18.58
N VAL A 172 14.95 -9.23 -18.50
CA VAL A 172 15.50 -10.41 -19.20
C VAL A 172 14.86 -11.69 -18.68
N LYS A 173 14.77 -11.87 -17.35
CA LYS A 173 14.11 -13.04 -16.74
C LYS A 173 12.64 -13.14 -17.16
N HIS A 174 11.91 -12.03 -17.14
CA HIS A 174 10.50 -12.00 -17.55
C HIS A 174 10.32 -12.33 -19.03
N ASN A 175 11.22 -11.83 -19.89
CA ASN A 175 11.16 -12.14 -21.32
C ASN A 175 11.45 -13.63 -21.58
N ARG A 176 12.44 -14.21 -20.89
CA ARG A 176 12.74 -15.63 -20.97
C ARG A 176 11.53 -16.48 -20.55
N ALA A 177 10.91 -16.18 -19.41
CA ALA A 177 9.72 -16.88 -18.95
C ALA A 177 8.56 -16.81 -19.95
N ARG A 178 8.37 -15.66 -20.63
CA ARG A 178 7.36 -15.53 -21.69
C ARG A 178 7.67 -16.36 -22.93
N LEU A 179 8.94 -16.44 -23.33
CA LEU A 179 9.37 -17.26 -24.46
C LEU A 179 9.18 -18.75 -24.15
N GLU A 180 9.63 -19.20 -22.98
CA GLU A 180 9.44 -20.58 -22.50
C GLU A 180 7.94 -20.93 -22.42
N PHE A 181 7.12 -20.02 -21.90
CA PHE A 181 5.66 -20.18 -21.92
C PHE A 181 5.11 -20.26 -23.35
N GLY A 182 5.57 -19.40 -24.27
CA GLY A 182 5.10 -19.41 -25.65
C GLY A 182 5.35 -20.74 -26.36
N LEU A 183 6.55 -21.32 -26.19
CA LEU A 183 6.91 -22.62 -26.73
C LEU A 183 6.05 -23.75 -26.14
N THR A 184 5.98 -23.82 -24.81
CA THR A 184 5.16 -24.85 -24.12
C THR A 184 3.67 -24.73 -24.44
N TRP A 185 3.16 -23.51 -24.60
CA TRP A 185 1.78 -23.27 -25.03
C TRP A 185 1.53 -23.73 -26.46
N GLN A 186 2.47 -23.50 -27.38
CA GLN A 186 2.38 -23.95 -28.75
C GLN A 186 2.39 -25.49 -28.83
N GLU A 187 3.33 -26.14 -28.14
CA GLU A 187 3.41 -27.60 -28.06
C GLU A 187 2.10 -28.21 -27.50
N LEU A 188 1.55 -27.61 -26.44
CA LEU A 188 0.27 -28.03 -25.86
C LEU A 188 -0.88 -27.89 -26.87
N CYS A 189 -0.92 -26.78 -27.60
CA CYS A 189 -1.91 -26.54 -28.64
C CYS A 189 -1.84 -27.57 -29.77
N GLU A 190 -0.64 -27.90 -30.24
CA GLU A 190 -0.40 -28.89 -31.29
C GLU A 190 -0.80 -30.29 -30.81
N GLN A 191 -0.45 -30.66 -29.57
CA GLN A 191 -0.85 -31.93 -28.98
C GLN A 191 -2.38 -32.08 -28.91
N TRP A 192 -3.10 -31.02 -28.53
CA TRP A 192 -4.57 -31.04 -28.53
C TRP A 192 -5.14 -31.17 -29.94
N GLU A 193 -4.56 -30.48 -30.93
CA GLU A 193 -5.01 -30.58 -32.33
C GLU A 193 -4.77 -31.97 -32.92
N ILE A 194 -3.64 -32.59 -32.62
CA ILE A 194 -3.31 -33.95 -33.08
C ILE A 194 -4.26 -34.99 -32.47
N ARG A 195 -4.57 -34.87 -31.17
CA ARG A 195 -5.44 -35.83 -30.45
C ARG A 195 -6.91 -35.64 -30.79
N ASP A 196 -7.36 -34.38 -30.85
CA ASP A 196 -8.75 -34.03 -31.11
C ASP A 196 -8.88 -32.61 -31.70
N ALA A 197 -8.68 -32.51 -33.02
CA ALA A 197 -8.80 -31.26 -33.77
C ALA A 197 -10.15 -30.55 -33.58
N ALA A 198 -11.23 -31.32 -33.33
CA ALA A 198 -12.55 -30.74 -33.15
C ALA A 198 -12.74 -30.15 -31.74
N ALA A 199 -12.14 -30.75 -30.70
CA ALA A 199 -12.16 -30.23 -29.33
C ALA A 199 -11.12 -29.13 -29.08
N ALA A 200 -10.00 -29.12 -29.81
CA ALA A 200 -8.87 -28.24 -29.53
C ALA A 200 -9.24 -26.74 -29.43
N PRO A 201 -10.03 -26.13 -30.34
CA PRO A 201 -10.43 -24.72 -30.19
C PRO A 201 -11.25 -24.45 -28.93
N VAL A 202 -12.07 -25.42 -28.50
CA VAL A 202 -12.92 -25.32 -27.30
C VAL A 202 -12.06 -25.40 -26.03
N LEU A 203 -11.08 -26.32 -26.00
CA LEU A 203 -10.12 -26.42 -24.90
C LEU A 203 -9.23 -25.18 -24.80
N LYS A 204 -8.80 -24.60 -25.93
CA LYS A 204 -8.04 -23.33 -25.96
C LYS A 204 -8.86 -22.17 -25.40
N LEU A 205 -10.12 -22.04 -25.79
CA LEU A 205 -11.00 -21.02 -25.24
C LEU A 205 -11.23 -21.22 -23.73
N ALA A 206 -11.48 -22.47 -23.29
CA ALA A 206 -11.65 -22.80 -21.89
C ALA A 206 -10.38 -22.48 -21.07
N TYR A 207 -9.20 -22.81 -21.58
CA TYR A 207 -7.93 -22.44 -20.96
C TYR A 207 -7.82 -20.93 -20.72
N TRP A 208 -8.10 -20.10 -21.74
CA TRP A 208 -8.02 -18.65 -21.59
C TRP A 208 -9.13 -18.07 -20.71
N CYS A 209 -10.31 -18.70 -20.64
CA CYS A 209 -11.38 -18.34 -19.70
C CYS A 209 -10.94 -18.44 -18.23
N VAL A 210 -10.09 -19.42 -17.89
CA VAL A 210 -9.50 -19.53 -16.54
C VAL A 210 -8.73 -18.25 -16.21
N TRP A 211 -7.88 -17.79 -17.12
CA TRP A 211 -7.05 -16.61 -16.92
C TRP A 211 -7.85 -15.30 -16.91
N VAL A 212 -8.87 -15.18 -17.77
CA VAL A 212 -9.85 -14.07 -17.74
C VAL A 212 -10.51 -13.99 -16.37
N SER A 213 -10.96 -15.13 -15.83
CA SER A 213 -11.58 -15.19 -14.50
C SER A 213 -10.63 -14.75 -13.38
N ARG A 214 -9.35 -15.14 -13.45
CA ARG A 214 -8.33 -14.74 -12.47
C ARG A 214 -7.97 -13.26 -12.55
N TRP A 215 -7.94 -12.68 -13.75
CA TRP A 215 -7.78 -11.23 -13.93
C TRP A 215 -8.98 -10.45 -13.38
N ALA A 216 -10.20 -10.95 -13.58
CA ALA A 216 -11.40 -10.35 -12.97
C ALA A 216 -11.27 -10.25 -11.44
N LYS A 217 -10.80 -11.34 -10.81
CA LYS A 217 -10.58 -11.43 -9.37
C LYS A 217 -9.42 -10.55 -8.88
N GLU A 218 -8.31 -10.51 -9.61
CA GLU A 218 -7.18 -9.60 -9.31
C GLU A 218 -7.64 -8.14 -9.29
N TYR A 219 -8.47 -7.72 -10.25
CA TYR A 219 -9.01 -6.36 -10.28
C TYR A 219 -10.02 -6.08 -9.17
N GLN A 220 -10.85 -7.06 -8.80
CA GLN A 220 -11.72 -6.96 -7.63
C GLN A 220 -10.92 -6.68 -6.35
N ILE A 221 -9.88 -7.48 -6.07
CA ILE A 221 -9.04 -7.28 -4.87
C ILE A 221 -8.30 -5.94 -4.94
N ARG A 222 -7.80 -5.53 -6.12
CA ARG A 222 -7.18 -4.22 -6.28
C ARG A 222 -8.15 -3.07 -6.00
N ALA A 223 -9.41 -3.20 -6.41
CA ALA A 223 -10.43 -2.20 -6.14
C ALA A 223 -10.66 -2.02 -4.64
N HIS A 224 -10.79 -3.12 -3.88
CA HIS A 224 -10.98 -3.06 -2.42
C HIS A 224 -9.79 -2.41 -1.70
N ARG A 225 -8.56 -2.64 -2.18
CA ARG A 225 -7.33 -2.08 -1.58
C ARG A 225 -7.03 -0.65 -2.02
N ALA A 226 -7.59 -0.21 -3.15
CA ALA A 226 -7.25 1.08 -3.74
C ALA A 226 -7.98 2.23 -3.06
N ARG A 227 -7.23 3.28 -2.70
CA ARG A 227 -7.81 4.55 -2.21
C ARG A 227 -8.23 5.50 -3.33
N LYS A 228 -7.45 5.57 -4.41
CA LYS A 228 -7.64 6.54 -5.51
C LYS A 228 -8.25 5.94 -6.78
N TYR A 229 -7.90 4.69 -7.09
CA TYR A 229 -8.23 4.05 -8.38
C TYR A 229 -9.28 2.93 -8.23
N ALA A 230 -10.05 2.94 -7.13
CA ALA A 230 -11.02 1.90 -6.83
C ALA A 230 -12.02 1.68 -7.98
N ASP A 231 -12.62 2.76 -8.49
CA ASP A 231 -13.65 2.65 -9.53
C ASP A 231 -13.11 2.18 -10.88
N GLN A 232 -11.88 2.57 -11.23
CA GLN A 232 -11.21 2.08 -12.43
C GLN A 232 -10.96 0.57 -12.34
N TYR A 233 -10.54 0.07 -11.18
CA TYR A 233 -10.36 -1.36 -10.97
C TYR A 233 -11.70 -2.11 -10.91
N ARG A 234 -12.76 -1.53 -10.36
CA ARG A 234 -14.12 -2.10 -10.42
C ARG A 234 -14.62 -2.20 -11.86
N ALA A 235 -14.41 -1.16 -12.67
CA ALA A 235 -14.78 -1.17 -14.09
C ALA A 235 -14.06 -2.30 -14.84
N LYS A 236 -12.74 -2.41 -14.70
CA LYS A 236 -11.98 -3.52 -15.27
C LYS A 236 -12.47 -4.87 -14.78
N SER A 237 -12.68 -5.05 -13.47
CA SER A 237 -13.20 -6.31 -12.94
C SER A 237 -14.51 -6.72 -13.62
N ARG A 238 -15.44 -5.78 -13.82
CA ARG A 238 -16.69 -6.01 -14.56
C ARG A 238 -16.46 -6.39 -16.02
N GLU A 239 -15.56 -5.71 -16.73
CA GLU A 239 -15.21 -6.05 -18.13
C GLU A 239 -14.72 -7.50 -18.25
N TYR A 240 -13.82 -7.94 -17.36
CA TYR A 240 -13.33 -9.32 -17.37
C TYR A 240 -14.41 -10.34 -17.00
N TYR A 241 -15.28 -10.04 -16.03
CA TYR A 241 -16.41 -10.91 -15.73
C TYR A 241 -17.41 -10.98 -16.89
N GLN A 242 -17.62 -9.89 -17.61
CA GLN A 242 -18.46 -9.89 -18.81
C GLN A 242 -17.85 -10.78 -19.90
N LEU A 243 -16.57 -10.61 -20.20
CA LEU A 243 -15.86 -11.47 -21.16
C LEU A 243 -15.94 -12.95 -20.74
N LYS A 244 -15.75 -13.26 -19.45
CA LYS A 244 -15.96 -14.61 -18.91
C LYS A 244 -17.36 -15.14 -19.23
N HIS A 245 -18.41 -14.35 -19.00
CA HIS A 245 -19.79 -14.78 -19.25
C HIS A 245 -20.06 -15.03 -20.74
N GLU A 246 -19.50 -14.20 -21.63
CA GLU A 246 -19.58 -14.39 -23.07
C GLU A 246 -18.89 -15.68 -23.51
N ILE A 247 -17.70 -15.96 -22.96
CA ILE A 247 -16.99 -17.22 -23.19
C ILE A 247 -17.80 -18.41 -22.70
N VAL A 248 -18.33 -18.38 -21.47
CA VAL A 248 -19.16 -19.45 -20.92
C VAL A 248 -20.38 -19.71 -21.80
N ARG A 249 -21.04 -18.66 -22.31
CA ARG A 249 -22.19 -18.78 -23.22
C ARG A 249 -21.82 -19.56 -24.50
N VAL A 250 -20.63 -19.32 -25.05
CA VAL A 250 -20.15 -20.02 -26.24
C VAL A 250 -19.74 -21.45 -25.91
N LEU A 251 -19.04 -21.67 -24.79
CA LEU A 251 -18.59 -23.00 -24.38
C LEU A 251 -19.75 -23.97 -24.14
N VAL A 252 -20.86 -23.51 -23.54
CA VAL A 252 -22.05 -24.36 -23.26
C VAL A 252 -22.66 -24.96 -24.53
N ARG A 253 -22.47 -24.33 -25.69
CA ARG A 253 -22.97 -24.82 -26.98
C ARG A 253 -22.11 -25.96 -27.56
N SER A 254 -20.95 -26.22 -26.96
CA SER A 254 -20.01 -27.22 -27.44
C SER A 254 -20.48 -28.64 -27.12
N PRO A 255 -20.24 -29.62 -28.02
CA PRO A 255 -20.45 -31.03 -27.69
C PRO A 255 -19.50 -31.55 -26.58
N TYR A 256 -18.44 -30.80 -26.27
CA TYR A 256 -17.47 -31.12 -25.22
C TYR A 256 -17.84 -30.51 -23.86
N ALA A 257 -19.00 -29.85 -23.77
CA ALA A 257 -19.47 -29.18 -22.57
C ALA A 257 -20.57 -29.99 -21.87
N GLN A 258 -20.41 -30.15 -20.56
CA GLN A 258 -21.44 -30.67 -19.67
C GLN A 258 -21.85 -29.57 -18.70
N LEU A 259 -23.11 -29.13 -18.80
CA LEU A 259 -23.70 -28.17 -17.89
C LEU A 259 -24.57 -28.89 -16.85
N SER A 260 -24.40 -28.53 -15.59
CA SER A 260 -25.17 -29.07 -14.47
C SER A 260 -25.54 -27.95 -13.51
N PHE A 261 -26.48 -28.21 -12.61
CA PHE A 261 -26.91 -27.26 -11.60
C PHE A 261 -26.65 -27.80 -10.20
N TYR A 262 -26.09 -26.97 -9.34
CA TYR A 262 -25.92 -27.24 -7.92
C TYR A 262 -26.80 -26.30 -7.11
N ARG A 263 -27.60 -26.88 -6.23
CA ARG A 263 -28.43 -26.17 -5.26
C ARG A 263 -28.09 -26.67 -3.86
N PRO A 264 -27.48 -25.85 -2.99
CA PRO A 264 -27.22 -26.24 -1.61
C PRO A 264 -28.51 -26.26 -0.79
N ASP A 265 -28.49 -26.91 0.38
CA ASP A 265 -29.64 -26.99 1.30
C ASP A 265 -30.14 -25.61 1.76
N ARG A 266 -29.24 -24.63 1.82
CA ARG A 266 -29.54 -23.22 2.13
C ARG A 266 -29.17 -22.34 0.95
N PRO A 267 -30.02 -22.26 -0.08
CA PRO A 267 -29.66 -21.59 -1.33
C PRO A 267 -29.82 -20.07 -1.29
N HIS A 268 -30.49 -19.52 -0.27
CA HIS A 268 -30.83 -18.10 -0.18
C HIS A 268 -29.77 -17.30 0.59
N LYS A 269 -29.46 -16.08 0.13
CA LYS A 269 -28.71 -15.09 0.94
C LYS A 269 -29.71 -14.26 1.73
N ILE A 270 -29.48 -14.12 3.03
CA ILE A 270 -30.27 -13.30 3.93
C ILE A 270 -29.42 -12.08 4.29
N ILE A 271 -29.97 -10.89 4.10
CA ILE A 271 -29.34 -9.62 4.40
C ILE A 271 -30.05 -9.04 5.63
N TRP A 272 -29.28 -8.84 6.70
CA TRP A 272 -29.79 -8.41 8.01
C TRP A 272 -29.62 -6.90 8.27
N ASP A 273 -28.90 -6.17 7.41
CA ASP A 273 -28.65 -4.73 7.53
C ASP A 273 -28.58 -4.09 6.12
N ASP A 274 -28.85 -2.79 5.99
CA ASP A 274 -28.80 -2.07 4.70
C ASP A 274 -27.36 -1.92 4.15
N LEU A 275 -26.36 -2.30 4.94
CA LEU A 275 -24.98 -2.45 4.53
C LEU A 275 -24.79 -3.83 3.90
N ASP A 276 -24.74 -3.87 2.57
CA ASP A 276 -24.33 -5.05 1.80
C ASP A 276 -22.83 -5.28 2.05
N PHE A 277 -22.51 -5.97 3.15
CA PHE A 277 -21.17 -6.46 3.39
C PHE A 277 -20.87 -7.47 2.27
N ASP A 278 -19.95 -7.12 1.37
CA ASP A 278 -19.32 -8.10 0.48
C ASP A 278 -18.72 -9.16 1.40
N ASP A 279 -19.20 -10.41 1.29
CA ASP A 279 -18.90 -11.58 2.14
C ASP A 279 -17.40 -11.99 2.15
N GLU A 280 -16.51 -11.13 1.67
CA GLU A 280 -15.11 -11.47 1.40
C GLU A 280 -14.19 -11.35 2.62
N TYR A 281 -14.58 -10.64 3.70
CA TYR A 281 -13.65 -10.39 4.83
C TYR A 281 -14.18 -10.43 6.26
N ASP A 282 -15.49 -10.42 6.52
CA ASP A 282 -15.99 -10.45 7.89
C ASP A 282 -16.94 -11.63 8.05
N GLU A 283 -16.54 -12.65 8.80
CA GLU A 283 -17.50 -13.56 9.42
C GLU A 283 -18.22 -12.75 10.50
N PRO A 284 -19.50 -12.39 10.34
CA PRO A 284 -20.21 -11.74 11.42
C PRO A 284 -20.36 -12.78 12.54
N ASP A 285 -20.15 -12.35 13.78
CA ASP A 285 -20.47 -13.13 14.96
C ASP A 285 -21.92 -13.63 14.86
N ARG A 286 -22.10 -14.91 14.50
CA ARG A 286 -23.37 -15.61 14.23
C ARG A 286 -24.35 -15.60 15.41
N PHE A 287 -23.98 -15.00 16.53
CA PHE A 287 -24.76 -14.90 17.75
C PHE A 287 -25.89 -13.87 17.63
N TYR A 288 -25.70 -12.78 16.86
CA TYR A 288 -26.69 -11.68 16.77
C TYR A 288 -27.73 -11.85 15.64
N ASP A 289 -27.52 -12.76 14.68
CA ASP A 289 -28.43 -12.99 13.54
C ASP A 289 -29.80 -13.57 13.94
N ARG A 290 -29.95 -14.12 15.16
CA ARG A 290 -31.22 -14.75 15.60
C ARG A 290 -32.26 -13.78 16.15
N LEU A 291 -31.92 -12.51 16.34
CA LEU A 291 -32.77 -11.52 17.00
C LEU A 291 -33.26 -10.38 16.08
N ARG A 292 -32.85 -10.36 14.81
CA ARG A 292 -33.28 -9.36 13.83
C ARG A 292 -34.22 -9.96 12.79
N GLU A 293 -35.17 -9.17 12.30
CA GLU A 293 -35.92 -9.53 11.10
C GLU A 293 -35.06 -9.27 9.86
N PRO A 294 -35.09 -10.15 8.84
CA PRO A 294 -34.28 -9.98 7.65
C PRO A 294 -34.78 -8.80 6.81
N VAL A 295 -33.89 -7.86 6.48
CA VAL A 295 -34.20 -6.71 5.62
C VAL A 295 -34.51 -7.17 4.20
N ARG A 296 -33.74 -8.14 3.69
CA ARG A 296 -33.91 -8.65 2.32
C ARG A 296 -33.42 -10.09 2.19
N GLN A 297 -34.14 -10.88 1.41
CA GLN A 297 -33.72 -12.23 1.02
C GLN A 297 -33.48 -12.30 -0.49
N ILE A 298 -32.29 -12.76 -0.91
CA ILE A 298 -31.98 -13.04 -2.31
C ILE A 298 -32.15 -14.54 -2.55
N LYS A 299 -33.15 -14.90 -3.36
CA LYS A 299 -33.45 -16.31 -3.66
C LYS A 299 -32.34 -16.95 -4.52
N ASP A 300 -31.99 -18.19 -4.19
CA ASP A 300 -31.00 -19.01 -4.91
C ASP A 300 -29.65 -18.31 -5.16
N TYR A 301 -29.21 -17.45 -4.23
CA TYR A 301 -27.94 -16.74 -4.31
C TYR A 301 -26.74 -17.69 -4.33
N TYR A 302 -26.74 -18.72 -3.48
CA TYR A 302 -25.65 -19.70 -3.38
C TYR A 302 -25.79 -20.87 -4.36
N SER A 303 -26.86 -20.90 -5.14
CA SER A 303 -27.03 -21.87 -6.22
C SER A 303 -26.13 -21.50 -7.40
N LEU A 304 -25.63 -22.49 -8.13
CA LEU A 304 -24.68 -22.25 -9.23
C LEU A 304 -24.90 -23.19 -10.40
N TYR A 305 -24.56 -22.66 -11.57
CA TYR A 305 -24.32 -23.44 -12.77
C TYR A 305 -22.89 -23.94 -12.74
N TYR A 306 -22.73 -25.25 -12.96
CA TYR A 306 -21.45 -25.93 -13.09
C TYR A 306 -21.24 -26.34 -14.54
N LEU A 307 -20.28 -25.72 -15.22
CA LEU A 307 -19.88 -26.08 -16.57
C LEU A 307 -18.56 -26.85 -16.50
N SER A 308 -18.54 -28.07 -17.02
CA SER A 308 -17.31 -28.84 -17.27
C SER A 308 -17.05 -28.93 -18.77
N VAL A 309 -15.81 -28.68 -19.20
CA VAL A 309 -15.36 -28.83 -20.58
C VAL A 309 -14.23 -29.85 -20.62
N ALA A 310 -14.41 -30.93 -21.37
CA ALA A 310 -13.43 -32.00 -21.51
C ALA A 310 -13.63 -32.77 -22.83
N SER A 311 -12.58 -33.44 -23.30
CA SER A 311 -12.67 -34.41 -24.40
C SER A 311 -12.17 -35.76 -23.90
N ASP A 312 -12.90 -36.83 -24.22
CA ASP A 312 -12.50 -38.20 -23.89
C ASP A 312 -11.18 -38.61 -24.58
N ARG A 313 -10.84 -37.95 -25.70
CA ARG A 313 -9.58 -38.15 -26.44
C ARG A 313 -8.39 -37.41 -25.82
N ILE A 314 -8.64 -36.50 -24.87
CA ILE A 314 -7.65 -35.71 -24.15
C ILE A 314 -8.00 -35.79 -22.65
N ALA A 315 -7.92 -37.01 -22.10
CA ALA A 315 -8.41 -37.34 -20.76
C ALA A 315 -7.70 -36.59 -19.62
N ASP A 316 -6.50 -36.07 -19.86
CA ASP A 316 -5.69 -35.30 -18.92
C ASP A 316 -6.14 -33.84 -18.77
N VAL A 317 -7.04 -33.35 -19.63
CA VAL A 317 -7.45 -31.95 -19.65
C VAL A 317 -8.95 -31.80 -19.40
N ARG A 318 -9.27 -31.21 -18.26
CA ARG A 318 -10.63 -30.80 -17.90
C ARG A 318 -10.61 -29.39 -17.33
N PHE A 319 -11.54 -28.55 -17.80
CA PHE A 319 -11.79 -27.23 -17.25
C PHE A 319 -13.17 -27.19 -16.61
N SER A 320 -13.28 -26.50 -15.48
CA SER A 320 -14.56 -26.28 -14.81
C SER A 320 -14.79 -24.82 -14.50
N PHE A 321 -16.04 -24.38 -14.64
CA PHE A 321 -16.45 -23.01 -14.40
C PHE A 321 -17.72 -22.97 -13.57
N HIS A 322 -17.72 -22.08 -12.59
CA HIS A 322 -18.88 -21.79 -11.76
C HIS A 322 -19.45 -20.43 -12.16
N THR A 323 -20.77 -20.40 -12.37
CA THR A 323 -21.53 -19.17 -12.62
C THR A 323 -22.67 -19.10 -11.60
N PRO A 324 -22.73 -18.06 -10.76
CA PRO A 324 -23.84 -17.88 -9.81
C PRO A 324 -25.19 -17.89 -10.52
N TYR A 325 -26.19 -18.54 -9.92
CA TYR A 325 -27.54 -18.60 -10.49
C TYR A 325 -28.13 -17.23 -10.83
N PRO A 326 -28.01 -16.17 -10.00
CA PRO A 326 -28.54 -14.85 -10.33
C PRO A 326 -27.98 -14.24 -11.63
N ILE A 327 -26.77 -14.63 -12.01
CA ILE A 327 -26.10 -14.20 -13.24
C ILE A 327 -26.44 -15.16 -14.38
N GLY A 328 -26.25 -16.46 -14.16
CA GLY A 328 -26.40 -17.51 -15.17
C GLY A 328 -27.81 -17.62 -15.72
N LYS A 329 -28.85 -17.39 -14.89
CA LYS A 329 -30.26 -17.48 -15.31
C LYS A 329 -30.64 -16.55 -16.48
N LYS A 330 -29.80 -15.54 -16.78
CA LYS A 330 -30.01 -14.60 -17.88
C LYS A 330 -29.65 -15.19 -19.25
N PHE A 331 -28.82 -16.24 -19.31
CA PHE A 331 -28.29 -16.77 -20.57
C PHE A 331 -28.04 -18.28 -20.59
N LEU A 332 -28.25 -18.98 -19.47
CA LEU A 332 -28.14 -20.44 -19.37
C LEU A 332 -29.53 -21.08 -19.25
N PRO A 333 -29.67 -22.38 -19.58
CA PRO A 333 -30.92 -23.10 -19.43
C PRO A 333 -31.51 -23.04 -18.02
N VAL A 334 -32.82 -23.29 -17.92
CA VAL A 334 -33.50 -23.32 -16.61
C VAL A 334 -32.94 -24.47 -15.75
N PRO A 335 -32.75 -24.27 -14.43
CA PRO A 335 -32.16 -25.30 -13.57
C PRO A 335 -32.83 -26.67 -13.64
N ASN A 336 -34.15 -26.70 -13.82
CA ASN A 336 -34.93 -27.95 -13.86
C ASN A 336 -34.68 -28.77 -15.13
N SER A 337 -34.12 -28.18 -16.19
CA SER A 337 -33.74 -28.91 -17.41
C SER A 337 -32.32 -29.47 -17.36
N LEU A 338 -31.60 -29.26 -16.25
CA LEU A 338 -30.19 -29.63 -16.12
C LEU A 338 -30.02 -30.77 -15.09
N PRO A 339 -29.02 -31.65 -15.29
CA PRO A 339 -28.61 -32.61 -14.27
C PRO A 339 -28.31 -31.91 -12.95
N GLN A 340 -28.92 -32.39 -11.87
CA GLN A 340 -28.59 -31.96 -10.53
C GLN A 340 -27.32 -32.67 -10.07
N VAL A 341 -26.35 -31.91 -9.61
CA VAL A 341 -25.11 -32.47 -9.06
C VAL A 341 -24.99 -32.13 -7.59
N LYS A 342 -24.51 -33.08 -6.79
CA LYS A 342 -24.03 -32.79 -5.43
C LYS A 342 -22.59 -32.35 -5.54
N HIS A 343 -22.32 -31.09 -5.25
CA HIS A 343 -20.95 -30.58 -5.19
C HIS A 343 -20.55 -30.49 -3.72
N SER A 344 -19.57 -31.30 -3.31
CA SER A 344 -18.91 -31.13 -2.02
C SER A 344 -17.85 -30.05 -2.17
N GLU A 345 -17.76 -29.11 -1.23
CA GLU A 345 -16.69 -28.10 -1.18
C GLU A 345 -15.33 -28.78 -1.03
N GLN A 346 -14.72 -29.21 -2.14
CA GLN A 346 -13.35 -29.68 -2.13
C GLN A 346 -12.47 -28.43 -2.10
N GLU A 347 -11.86 -28.19 -0.93
CA GLU A 347 -11.00 -27.04 -0.60
C GLU A 347 -11.73 -25.74 -0.21
N GLY A 348 -12.55 -25.76 0.86
CA GLY A 348 -12.75 -24.62 1.80
C GLY A 348 -13.04 -23.22 1.23
N ILE A 349 -13.43 -23.11 -0.03
CA ILE A 349 -13.49 -21.88 -0.80
C ILE A 349 -14.56 -22.09 -1.86
N PHE A 350 -15.83 -21.96 -1.45
CA PHE A 350 -16.89 -21.46 -2.33
C PHE A 350 -16.65 -19.97 -2.72
N ARG A 351 -15.39 -19.52 -2.76
CA ARG A 351 -14.98 -18.16 -3.12
C ARG A 351 -14.54 -18.19 -4.58
N PHE A 352 -15.29 -17.46 -5.39
CA PHE A 352 -15.12 -17.34 -6.84
C PHE A 352 -13.68 -17.03 -7.25
N GLY A 353 -12.92 -18.06 -7.63
CA GLY A 353 -11.60 -17.96 -8.25
C GLY A 353 -10.47 -17.47 -7.33
N ARG A 354 -9.25 -17.93 -7.60
CA ARG A 354 -8.03 -17.37 -6.98
C ARG A 354 -7.46 -16.20 -7.79
N VAL A 355 -6.72 -15.32 -7.13
CA VAL A 355 -5.93 -14.29 -7.82
C VAL A 355 -4.72 -14.89 -8.56
N LEU A 356 -4.15 -14.09 -9.45
CA LEU A 356 -2.92 -14.41 -10.16
C LEU A 356 -1.71 -14.29 -9.24
N PHE A 357 -0.84 -15.28 -9.31
CA PHE A 357 0.50 -15.18 -8.74
C PHE A 357 1.37 -14.24 -9.60
N ASP A 358 2.41 -13.66 -9.01
CA ASP A 358 3.28 -12.72 -9.73
C ASP A 358 3.99 -13.36 -10.93
N LYS A 359 4.35 -14.65 -10.83
CA LYS A 359 4.89 -15.41 -11.96
C LYS A 359 3.88 -15.57 -13.10
N GLU A 360 2.60 -15.78 -12.78
CA GLU A 360 1.53 -15.92 -13.77
C GLU A 360 1.24 -14.58 -14.46
N LYS A 361 1.35 -13.45 -13.76
CA LYS A 361 1.19 -12.10 -14.37
C LYS A 361 2.25 -11.83 -15.45
N ILE A 362 3.39 -12.53 -15.41
CA ILE A 362 4.47 -12.40 -16.39
C ILE A 362 4.12 -13.15 -17.68
N THR A 363 3.67 -14.40 -17.58
CA THR A 363 3.36 -15.30 -18.70
C THR A 363 1.96 -15.03 -19.27
N HIS A 364 0.98 -14.79 -18.41
CA HIS A 364 -0.43 -14.53 -18.72
C HIS A 364 -0.75 -13.05 -18.50
N GLY A 365 0.05 -12.19 -19.14
CA GLY A 365 -0.15 -10.75 -19.08
C GLY A 365 -1.55 -10.35 -19.56
N GLU A 366 -2.06 -9.25 -19.01
CA GLU A 366 -3.41 -8.72 -19.26
C GLU A 366 -3.77 -8.71 -20.76
N LYS A 367 -2.97 -7.99 -21.55
CA LYS A 367 -3.17 -7.82 -23.00
C LYS A 367 -3.13 -9.14 -23.78
N MET A 368 -2.26 -10.08 -23.39
CA MET A 368 -2.17 -11.37 -24.05
C MET A 368 -3.41 -12.22 -23.75
N THR A 369 -3.85 -12.21 -22.49
CA THR A 369 -5.01 -12.97 -22.04
C THR A 369 -6.27 -12.55 -22.79
N CYS A 370 -6.55 -11.24 -22.86
CA CYS A 370 -7.70 -10.75 -23.65
C CYS A 370 -7.56 -11.12 -25.12
N LYS A 371 -6.42 -10.82 -25.74
CA LYS A 371 -6.21 -11.10 -27.17
C LYS A 371 -6.47 -12.56 -27.53
N GLN A 372 -5.97 -13.49 -26.72
CA GLN A 372 -6.14 -14.92 -26.96
C GLN A 372 -7.58 -15.38 -26.68
N ALA A 373 -8.17 -14.90 -25.58
CA ALA A 373 -9.55 -15.21 -25.24
C ALA A 373 -10.54 -14.74 -26.33
N GLU A 374 -10.40 -13.49 -26.78
CA GLU A 374 -11.21 -12.87 -27.84
C GLU A 374 -11.02 -13.63 -29.17
N PHE A 375 -9.78 -13.95 -29.55
CA PHE A 375 -9.51 -14.69 -30.78
C PHE A 375 -10.25 -16.05 -30.83
N TYR A 376 -10.16 -16.86 -29.77
CA TYR A 376 -10.85 -18.15 -29.75
C TYR A 376 -12.36 -18.03 -29.53
N LEU A 377 -12.80 -16.96 -28.86
CA LEU A 377 -14.22 -16.64 -28.71
C LEU A 377 -14.84 -16.38 -30.08
N ASP A 378 -14.26 -15.45 -30.85
CA ASP A 378 -14.73 -15.07 -32.18
C ASP A 378 -14.72 -16.27 -33.14
N LEU A 379 -13.62 -17.05 -33.12
CA LEU A 379 -13.49 -18.25 -33.93
C LEU A 379 -14.65 -19.24 -33.70
N LEU A 380 -15.00 -19.49 -32.44
CA LEU A 380 -16.08 -20.43 -32.11
C LEU A 380 -17.46 -19.83 -32.35
N GLN A 381 -17.65 -18.53 -32.13
CA GLN A 381 -18.90 -17.85 -32.47
C GLN A 381 -19.19 -17.95 -33.97
N HIS A 382 -18.21 -17.68 -34.83
CA HIS A 382 -18.34 -17.83 -36.27
C HIS A 382 -18.65 -19.27 -36.67
N LYS A 383 -17.95 -20.25 -36.07
CA LYS A 383 -18.19 -21.67 -36.33
C LYS A 383 -19.62 -22.08 -35.98
N TYR A 384 -20.11 -21.69 -34.80
CA TYR A 384 -21.46 -22.05 -34.37
C TYR A 384 -22.55 -21.30 -35.16
N ALA A 385 -22.33 -20.03 -35.50
CA ALA A 385 -23.26 -19.29 -36.36
C ALA A 385 -23.37 -19.88 -37.77
N ALA A 386 -22.28 -20.46 -38.31
CA ALA A 386 -22.33 -21.17 -39.58
C ALA A 386 -23.14 -22.47 -39.48
N ILE A 387 -22.99 -23.21 -38.37
CA ILE A 387 -23.78 -24.43 -38.10
C ILE A 387 -25.27 -24.10 -37.96
N ASP A 388 -25.62 -23.02 -37.24
CA ASP A 388 -27.01 -22.57 -37.07
C ASP A 388 -27.69 -22.16 -38.38
N LYS A 389 -26.91 -21.77 -39.41
CA LYS A 389 -27.45 -21.43 -40.74
C LYS A 389 -27.67 -22.65 -41.63
N LEU A 390 -27.02 -23.77 -41.32
CA LEU A 390 -27.10 -25.01 -42.10
C LEU A 390 -28.21 -25.94 -41.58
N ASN A 391 -28.59 -25.79 -40.31
CA ASN A 391 -29.73 -26.46 -39.68
C ASN A 391 -30.97 -25.56 -39.77
#